data_AF-A0A968W4S9-F1
#
_entry.id   AF-A0A968W4S9-F1
#
_cell.length_a   1.000
_cell.length_b   1.000
_cell.length_c   1.000
_cell.angle_alpha   90.00
_cell.angle_beta   90.00
_cell.angle_gamma   90.00
#
_symmetry.space_group_name_H-M   'P 1'
#
loop_
_entity.id
_entity.type
_entity.pdbx_description
1 polymer ?
#
loop_
_entity_poly.entity_id
_entity_poly.type
_entity_poly.pdbx_seq_one_letter_code
_entity_poly.pdbx_strand_id
1 'polypeptide(L)'
;MERTLVASLEGINLAKKAFKSKRMTQTDFAIEVQLGYTTVSNFFNQKPIYRTNFQEICVFLRLEWQDIAASPEPETPQITLVEELWNRIIQLGSHSEQMGLILVEEKTLGWGKDKPSRYVKSVRIGNYIQFEVDFQTPGYLLLLQKDTAGEIWCFCPSCFAPQQHLENGKTSLPQENSPIASFPIEGEPGQEQILAVVTKDLPTLNWLPQGSDEPLQLDENSLTELIEYVGKCEEYQVLYTDYTVID
;
A
#
# COMPACT_ATOMS: atom_id res chain seq x y z
N MET A 1 -18.78 11.85 -3.33
CA MET A 1 -19.19 13.01 -2.50
C MET A 1 -19.40 12.54 -1.09
N GLU A 2 -18.55 12.96 -0.16
CA GLU A 2 -18.60 12.52 1.23
C GLU A 2 -19.90 12.95 1.91
N ARG A 3 -20.58 11.99 2.52
CA ARG A 3 -21.85 12.19 3.23
C ARG A 3 -21.64 12.78 4.63
N THR A 4 -20.41 12.77 5.12
CA THR A 4 -20.02 13.17 6.47
C THR A 4 -18.91 14.22 6.44
N LEU A 5 -18.87 15.09 7.45
CA LEU A 5 -17.83 16.08 7.66
C LEU A 5 -17.23 15.94 9.06
N VAL A 6 -15.96 16.32 9.18
CA VAL A 6 -15.22 16.42 10.44
C VAL A 6 -14.78 17.87 10.61
N ALA A 7 -14.82 18.40 11.84
CA ALA A 7 -14.31 19.74 12.11
C ALA A 7 -12.78 19.69 12.22
N SER A 8 -12.09 20.69 11.65
CA SER A 8 -10.65 20.84 11.86
C SER A 8 -10.35 21.25 13.30
N LEU A 9 -9.08 21.10 13.72
CA LEU A 9 -8.66 21.53 15.06
C LEU A 9 -8.86 23.04 15.27
N GLU A 10 -8.56 23.84 14.25
CA GLU A 10 -8.79 25.29 14.28
C GLU A 10 -10.27 25.63 14.25
N GLY A 11 -11.02 24.97 13.37
CA GLY A 11 -12.47 25.12 13.23
C GLY A 11 -13.21 24.79 14.51
N ILE A 12 -12.84 23.71 15.21
CA ILE A 12 -13.52 23.34 16.45
C ILE A 12 -13.21 24.29 17.61
N ASN A 13 -12.04 24.92 17.60
CA ASN A 13 -11.70 25.97 18.57
C ASN A 13 -12.53 27.24 18.33
N LEU A 14 -12.75 27.62 17.07
CA LEU A 14 -13.67 28.70 16.70
C LEU A 14 -15.11 28.38 17.13
N ALA A 15 -15.58 27.16 16.83
CA ALA A 15 -16.90 26.71 17.22
C ALA A 15 -17.09 26.69 18.74
N LYS A 16 -16.10 26.21 19.51
CA LYS A 16 -16.11 26.25 20.99
C LYS A 16 -16.16 27.68 21.53
N LYS A 17 -15.46 28.63 20.88
CA LYS A 17 -15.49 30.05 21.26
C LYS A 17 -16.86 30.67 20.99
N ALA A 18 -17.44 30.42 19.82
CA ALA A 18 -18.79 30.86 19.46
C ALA A 18 -19.85 30.25 20.39
N PHE A 19 -19.72 28.95 20.69
CA PHE A 19 -20.59 28.24 21.61
C PHE A 19 -20.57 28.84 23.03
N LYS A 20 -19.39 29.13 23.58
CA LYS A 20 -19.25 29.78 24.90
C LYS A 20 -19.94 31.15 24.96
N SER A 21 -19.96 31.91 23.86
CA SER A 21 -20.63 33.21 23.79
C SER A 21 -22.15 33.13 23.94
N LYS A 22 -22.75 31.96 23.68
CA LYS A 22 -24.20 31.72 23.71
C LYS A 22 -24.74 31.33 25.09
N ARG A 23 -23.85 31.11 26.08
CA ARG A 23 -24.20 30.76 27.48
C ARG A 23 -25.19 29.59 27.63
N MET A 24 -25.02 28.55 26.83
CA MET A 24 -25.88 27.35 26.81
C MET A 24 -25.07 26.07 27.03
N THR A 25 -25.73 25.00 27.50
CA THR A 25 -25.10 23.67 27.59
C THR A 25 -25.22 22.92 26.25
N GLN A 26 -24.45 21.84 26.06
CA GLN A 26 -24.57 21.03 24.84
C GLN A 26 -25.93 20.35 24.73
N THR A 27 -26.60 20.10 25.86
CA THR A 27 -27.96 19.56 25.91
C THR A 27 -28.98 20.60 25.43
N ASP A 28 -28.89 21.83 25.93
CA ASP A 28 -29.77 22.93 25.46
C ASP A 28 -29.56 23.19 23.98
N PHE A 29 -28.29 23.18 23.54
CA PHE A 29 -27.95 23.37 22.15
C PHE A 29 -28.50 22.27 21.26
N ALA A 30 -28.40 21.00 21.65
CA ALA A 30 -28.97 19.88 20.91
C ALA A 30 -30.50 20.03 20.70
N ILE A 31 -31.22 20.52 21.72
CA ILE A 31 -32.65 20.82 21.63
C ILE A 31 -32.91 21.94 20.62
N GLU A 32 -32.15 23.04 20.69
CA GLU A 32 -32.31 24.22 19.83
C GLU A 32 -32.05 23.91 18.34
N VAL A 33 -31.05 23.08 18.04
CA VAL A 33 -30.77 22.65 16.66
C VAL A 33 -31.56 21.41 16.23
N GLN A 34 -32.44 20.88 17.10
CA GLN A 34 -33.21 19.65 16.87
C GLN A 34 -32.36 18.44 16.47
N LEU A 35 -31.14 18.34 17.02
CA LEU A 35 -30.22 17.23 16.80
C LEU A 35 -30.09 16.35 18.04
N GLY A 36 -29.65 15.11 17.82
CA GLY A 36 -29.28 14.23 18.93
C GLY A 36 -28.09 14.80 19.71
N TYR A 37 -28.13 14.69 21.04
CA TYR A 37 -26.99 15.06 21.91
C TYR A 37 -25.68 14.40 21.45
N THR A 38 -25.75 13.15 21.01
CA THR A 38 -24.59 12.40 20.47
C THR A 38 -24.01 13.06 19.22
N THR A 39 -24.85 13.61 18.34
CA THR A 39 -24.41 14.35 17.14
C THR A 39 -23.69 15.64 17.51
N VAL A 40 -24.25 16.41 18.45
CA VAL A 40 -23.62 17.64 18.96
C VAL A 40 -22.30 17.33 19.68
N SER A 41 -22.28 16.29 20.51
CA SER A 41 -21.06 15.83 21.19
C SER A 41 -20.00 15.37 20.19
N ASN A 42 -20.39 14.60 19.17
CA ASN A 42 -19.48 14.15 18.11
C ASN A 42 -18.86 15.33 17.36
N PHE A 43 -19.64 16.37 17.03
CA PHE A 43 -19.12 17.60 16.45
C PHE A 43 -18.02 18.23 17.32
N PHE A 44 -18.30 18.50 18.59
CA PHE A 44 -17.33 19.13 19.52
C PHE A 44 -16.10 18.29 19.85
N ASN A 45 -16.17 16.99 19.58
CA ASN A 45 -15.09 16.02 19.76
C ASN A 45 -14.39 15.63 18.44
N GLN A 46 -14.61 16.38 17.35
CA GLN A 46 -13.99 16.13 16.04
C GLN A 46 -14.26 14.70 15.50
N LYS A 47 -15.45 14.16 15.76
CA LYS A 47 -15.90 12.89 15.18
C LYS A 47 -16.75 13.16 13.94
N PRO A 48 -16.74 12.25 12.93
CA PRO A 48 -17.55 12.40 11.73
C PRO A 48 -19.04 12.50 12.04
N ILE A 49 -19.71 13.47 11.42
CA ILE A 49 -21.17 13.62 11.46
C ILE A 49 -21.70 13.92 10.05
N TYR A 50 -22.98 13.66 9.81
CA TYR A 50 -23.58 13.97 8.51
C TYR A 50 -23.44 15.44 8.13
N ARG A 51 -23.13 15.69 6.87
CA ARG A 51 -22.89 17.04 6.33
C ARG A 51 -24.03 18.01 6.63
N THR A 52 -25.28 17.55 6.53
CA THR A 52 -26.47 18.34 6.86
C THR A 52 -26.43 18.82 8.32
N ASN A 53 -26.18 17.91 9.25
CA ASN A 53 -26.11 18.19 10.68
C ASN A 53 -24.92 19.11 11.00
N PHE A 54 -23.80 18.93 10.31
CA PHE A 54 -22.61 19.79 10.45
C PHE A 54 -22.91 21.24 10.04
N GLN A 55 -23.59 21.40 8.90
CA GLN A 55 -24.00 22.71 8.40
C GLN A 55 -25.02 23.39 9.33
N GLU A 56 -26.01 22.64 9.83
CA GLU A 56 -27.00 23.15 10.79
C GLU A 56 -26.36 23.67 12.07
N ILE A 57 -25.39 22.92 12.62
CA ILE A 57 -24.60 23.35 13.78
C ILE A 57 -23.84 24.65 13.49
N CYS A 58 -23.18 24.75 12.33
CA CYS A 58 -22.42 25.94 11.95
C CYS A 58 -23.32 27.17 11.75
N VAL A 59 -24.47 26.99 11.09
CA VAL A 59 -25.48 28.05 10.88
C VAL A 59 -25.95 28.61 12.22
N PHE A 60 -26.28 27.75 13.20
CA PHE A 60 -26.70 28.20 14.52
C PHE A 60 -25.61 28.98 15.26
N LEU A 61 -24.36 28.53 15.13
CA LEU A 61 -23.18 29.17 15.70
C LEU A 61 -22.77 30.45 14.94
N ARG A 62 -23.43 30.76 13.81
CA ARG A 62 -23.12 31.88 12.90
C ARG A 62 -21.68 31.79 12.36
N LEU A 63 -21.30 30.59 11.95
CA LEU A 63 -20.01 30.26 11.35
C LEU A 63 -20.24 29.72 9.94
N GLU A 64 -19.35 30.04 9.02
CA GLU A 64 -19.33 29.41 7.70
C GLU A 64 -18.77 28.00 7.83
N TRP A 65 -19.53 27.00 7.41
CA TRP A 65 -19.15 25.60 7.65
C TRP A 65 -17.84 25.21 6.94
N GLN A 66 -17.48 25.89 5.86
CA GLN A 66 -16.23 25.71 5.13
C GLN A 66 -15.00 26.12 5.96
N ASP A 67 -15.14 27.11 6.84
CA ASP A 67 -14.07 27.57 7.73
C ASP A 67 -13.91 26.68 8.97
N ILE A 68 -14.91 25.81 9.21
CA ILE A 68 -14.96 24.92 10.38
C ILE A 68 -14.64 23.48 10.01
N ALA A 69 -15.13 23.04 8.86
CA ALA A 69 -14.80 21.72 8.33
C ALA A 69 -13.29 21.63 8.14
N ALA A 70 -12.73 20.46 8.45
CA ALA A 70 -11.53 20.07 7.76
C ALA A 70 -11.88 20.12 6.28
N SER A 71 -11.27 21.06 5.55
CA SER A 71 -11.25 20.95 4.10
C SER A 71 -10.76 19.53 3.80
N PRO A 72 -11.26 18.86 2.75
CA PRO A 72 -10.42 17.90 2.06
C PRO A 72 -9.27 18.72 1.46
N GLU A 73 -8.39 19.26 2.30
CA GLU A 73 -7.02 19.39 1.90
C GLU A 73 -6.67 18.01 1.37
N PRO A 74 -6.08 17.91 0.16
CA PRO A 74 -5.53 16.64 -0.26
C PRO A 74 -4.73 16.20 0.95
N GLU A 75 -5.06 15.02 1.49
CA GLU A 75 -4.19 14.36 2.43
C GLU A 75 -2.83 14.46 1.75
N THR A 76 -1.98 15.38 2.21
CA THR A 76 -0.56 15.25 1.93
C THR A 76 -0.32 13.91 2.59
N PRO A 77 -0.04 12.85 1.80
CA PRO A 77 0.06 11.54 2.39
C PRO A 77 1.05 11.75 3.52
N GLN A 78 0.61 11.51 4.76
CA GLN A 78 1.59 11.30 5.81
C GLN A 78 2.28 10.03 5.35
N ILE A 79 3.33 10.21 4.55
CA ILE A 79 4.14 9.15 4.00
C ILE A 79 4.54 8.38 5.24
N THR A 80 3.97 7.18 5.39
CA THR A 80 4.26 6.35 6.55
C THR A 80 5.77 6.11 6.55
N LEU A 81 6.37 5.88 7.71
CA LEU A 81 7.81 5.58 7.74
C LEU A 81 8.13 4.38 6.84
N VAL A 82 7.23 3.39 6.78
CA VAL A 82 7.27 2.27 5.82
C VAL A 82 7.35 2.76 4.36
N GLU A 83 6.52 3.72 3.97
CA GLU A 83 6.54 4.31 2.62
C GLU A 83 7.84 5.10 2.36
N GLU A 84 8.37 5.83 3.33
CA GLU A 84 9.67 6.52 3.20
C GLU A 84 10.81 5.53 2.98
N LEU A 85 10.82 4.44 3.77
CA LEU A 85 11.82 3.37 3.66
C LEU A 85 11.69 2.63 2.31
N TRP A 86 10.47 2.35 1.87
CA TRP A 86 10.22 1.75 0.57
C TRP A 86 10.72 2.61 -0.59
N ASN A 87 10.45 3.91 -0.55
CA ASN A 87 10.97 4.84 -1.56
C ASN A 87 12.50 4.90 -1.53
N ARG A 88 13.11 4.82 -0.34
CA ARG A 88 14.57 4.80 -0.19
C ARG A 88 15.20 3.55 -0.80
N ILE A 89 14.61 2.35 -0.63
CA ILE A 89 15.15 1.14 -1.24
C ILE A 89 14.96 1.14 -2.77
N ILE A 90 13.82 1.64 -3.26
CA ILE A 90 13.59 1.81 -4.70
C ILE A 90 14.64 2.75 -5.33
N GLN A 91 15.04 3.81 -4.62
CA GLN A 91 16.09 4.73 -5.08
C GLN A 91 17.49 4.09 -5.20
N LEU A 92 17.73 2.95 -4.54
CA LEU A 92 18.97 2.17 -4.73
C LEU A 92 18.95 1.35 -6.03
N GLY A 93 17.77 1.18 -6.62
CA GLY A 93 17.55 0.38 -7.82
C GLY A 93 17.21 1.17 -9.06
N SER A 94 16.86 0.42 -10.11
CA SER A 94 16.38 0.98 -11.37
C SER A 94 15.09 0.29 -11.78
N HIS A 95 14.16 1.07 -12.33
CA HIS A 95 12.98 0.50 -12.97
C HIS A 95 13.42 -0.42 -14.11
N SER A 96 12.89 -1.64 -14.16
CA SER A 96 13.40 -2.68 -15.04
C SER A 96 12.30 -3.36 -15.86
N GLU A 97 12.60 -3.57 -17.14
CA GLU A 97 11.84 -4.45 -18.03
C GLU A 97 12.43 -5.88 -18.08
N GLN A 98 13.36 -6.20 -17.16
CA GLN A 98 13.91 -7.55 -16.98
C GLN A 98 13.08 -8.39 -16.02
N MET A 99 12.16 -7.75 -15.28
CA MET A 99 11.22 -8.41 -14.38
C MET A 99 9.79 -7.94 -14.63
N GLY A 100 8.82 -8.78 -14.28
CA GLY A 100 7.42 -8.40 -14.31
C GLY A 100 6.47 -9.59 -14.27
N LEU A 101 5.20 -9.30 -14.52
CA LEU A 101 4.13 -10.26 -14.40
C LEU A 101 3.92 -11.00 -15.71
N ILE A 102 3.63 -12.29 -15.60
CA ILE A 102 3.15 -13.14 -16.68
C ILE A 102 1.75 -13.61 -16.32
N LEU A 103 0.80 -13.35 -17.21
CA LEU A 103 -0.56 -13.88 -17.08
C LEU A 103 -0.55 -15.39 -17.39
N VAL A 104 -1.05 -16.20 -16.47
CA VAL A 104 -1.23 -17.63 -16.71
C VAL A 104 -2.58 -17.82 -17.39
N GLU A 105 -2.57 -17.78 -18.72
CA GLU A 105 -3.74 -18.16 -19.52
C GLU A 105 -3.90 -19.68 -19.51
N GLU A 106 -5.13 -20.16 -19.29
CA GLU A 106 -5.46 -21.55 -19.65
C GLU A 106 -5.13 -21.74 -21.14
N LYS A 107 -4.37 -22.80 -21.47
CA LYS A 107 -4.01 -23.14 -22.86
C LYS A 107 -5.27 -23.29 -23.71
N THR A 108 -5.72 -22.22 -24.33
CA THR A 108 -6.61 -22.29 -25.48
C THR A 108 -5.76 -22.60 -26.71
N LEU A 109 -6.33 -23.30 -27.70
CA LEU A 109 -5.66 -23.71 -28.94
C LEU A 109 -5.37 -22.50 -29.89
N GLY A 110 -4.89 -21.38 -29.35
CA GLY A 110 -4.86 -20.06 -30.00
C GLY A 110 -3.63 -19.83 -30.88
N TRP A 111 -3.86 -19.74 -32.19
CA TRP A 111 -2.92 -19.30 -33.22
C TRP A 111 -2.86 -17.76 -33.29
N GLY A 112 -2.52 -17.09 -32.19
CA GLY A 112 -2.40 -15.63 -32.09
C GLY A 112 -1.05 -15.12 -32.58
N LYS A 113 -1.05 -14.06 -33.41
CA LYS A 113 0.14 -13.49 -34.07
C LYS A 113 0.78 -12.30 -33.37
N ASP A 114 0.27 -11.90 -32.21
CA ASP A 114 0.86 -10.79 -31.47
C ASP A 114 1.55 -11.35 -30.23
N LYS A 115 2.87 -11.22 -30.17
CA LYS A 115 3.59 -11.33 -28.90
C LYS A 115 3.31 -10.02 -28.16
N PRO A 116 2.47 -9.99 -27.11
CA PRO A 116 2.38 -8.81 -26.26
C PRO A 116 3.75 -8.47 -25.68
N SER A 117 3.88 -7.27 -25.10
CA SER A 117 5.04 -6.93 -24.27
C SER A 117 5.33 -8.08 -23.30
N ARG A 118 6.61 -8.39 -23.09
CA ARG A 118 7.06 -9.60 -22.36
C ARG A 118 6.38 -9.73 -20.98
N TYR A 119 6.09 -8.61 -20.33
CA TYR A 119 5.37 -8.55 -19.07
C TYR A 119 4.11 -7.69 -19.19
N VAL A 120 3.06 -8.09 -18.46
CA VAL A 120 1.80 -7.34 -18.38
C VAL A 120 1.93 -6.19 -17.38
N LYS A 121 1.40 -5.03 -17.73
CA LYS A 121 1.37 -3.83 -16.85
C LYS A 121 0.04 -3.67 -16.11
N SER A 122 -0.97 -4.47 -16.47
CA SER A 122 -2.25 -4.47 -15.78
C SER A 122 -2.83 -5.89 -15.74
N VAL A 123 -3.43 -6.24 -14.61
CA VAL A 123 -4.01 -7.56 -14.34
C VAL A 123 -5.37 -7.40 -13.68
N ARG A 124 -6.29 -8.33 -13.96
CA ARG A 124 -7.64 -8.30 -13.36
C ARG A 124 -7.71 -9.14 -12.10
N ILE A 125 -8.56 -8.73 -11.16
CA ILE A 125 -8.95 -9.58 -10.04
C ILE A 125 -9.49 -10.92 -10.57
N GLY A 126 -9.07 -12.02 -9.95
CA GLY A 126 -9.37 -13.39 -10.38
C GLY A 126 -8.47 -13.92 -11.51
N ASN A 127 -7.54 -13.12 -12.04
CA ASN A 127 -6.47 -13.64 -12.88
C ASN A 127 -5.45 -14.43 -12.05
N TYR A 128 -4.71 -15.30 -12.72
CA TYR A 128 -3.58 -16.00 -12.14
C TYR A 128 -2.30 -15.50 -12.79
N ILE A 129 -1.29 -15.23 -11.98
CA ILE A 129 -0.03 -14.64 -12.44
C ILE A 129 1.17 -15.45 -11.96
N GLN A 130 2.29 -15.26 -12.65
CA GLN A 130 3.62 -15.60 -12.18
C GLN A 130 4.49 -14.35 -12.23
N PHE A 131 5.41 -14.22 -11.27
CA PHE A 131 6.46 -13.21 -11.33
C PHE A 131 7.67 -13.81 -12.04
N GLU A 132 8.11 -13.23 -13.14
CA GLU A 132 9.36 -13.62 -13.80
C GLU A 132 10.42 -12.56 -13.52
N VAL A 133 11.62 -13.02 -13.21
CA VAL A 133 12.81 -12.17 -13.12
C VAL A 133 13.95 -12.77 -13.92
N ASP A 134 14.63 -11.93 -14.71
CA ASP A 134 15.74 -12.30 -15.59
C ASP A 134 17.04 -11.66 -15.10
N PHE A 135 17.89 -12.45 -14.45
CA PHE A 135 19.18 -11.98 -13.92
C PHE A 135 20.33 -12.33 -14.85
N GLN A 136 21.23 -11.38 -15.07
CA GLN A 136 22.42 -11.62 -15.90
C GLN A 136 23.54 -12.32 -15.12
N THR A 137 23.50 -12.23 -13.79
CA THR A 137 24.51 -12.78 -12.87
C THR A 137 23.85 -13.67 -11.83
N PRO A 138 24.48 -14.78 -11.43
CA PRO A 138 23.98 -15.62 -10.35
C PRO A 138 24.05 -14.87 -9.01
N GLY A 139 23.14 -15.19 -8.09
CA GLY A 139 23.07 -14.53 -6.79
C GLY A 139 21.87 -14.96 -5.96
N TYR A 140 21.81 -14.45 -4.73
CA TYR A 140 20.70 -14.64 -3.80
C TYR A 140 19.63 -13.59 -4.04
N LEU A 141 18.43 -14.05 -4.38
CA LEU A 141 17.25 -13.23 -4.61
C LEU A 141 16.48 -12.98 -3.31
N LEU A 142 16.16 -11.72 -3.08
CA LEU A 142 15.04 -11.29 -2.25
C LEU A 142 13.97 -10.67 -3.15
N LEU A 143 12.76 -11.22 -3.14
CA LEU A 143 11.62 -10.69 -3.89
C LEU A 143 10.60 -10.13 -2.92
N LEU A 144 10.32 -8.83 -3.06
CA LEU A 144 9.34 -8.11 -2.25
C LEU A 144 8.20 -7.60 -3.12
N GLN A 145 6.99 -7.60 -2.59
CA GLN A 145 5.82 -6.97 -3.19
C GLN A 145 5.27 -5.95 -2.20
N LYS A 146 4.93 -4.76 -2.70
CA LYS A 146 4.09 -3.80 -2.01
C LYS A 146 2.71 -3.83 -2.64
N ASP A 147 1.70 -4.15 -1.85
CA ASP A 147 0.32 -4.27 -2.30
C ASP A 147 -0.40 -2.92 -2.40
N THR A 148 -1.69 -2.95 -2.76
CA THR A 148 -2.53 -1.75 -2.89
C THR A 148 -2.87 -1.09 -1.55
N ALA A 149 -2.73 -1.81 -0.43
CA ALA A 149 -2.86 -1.28 0.92
C ALA A 149 -1.57 -0.63 1.43
N GLY A 150 -0.45 -0.82 0.71
CA GLY A 150 0.87 -0.35 1.10
C GLY A 150 1.60 -1.30 2.05
N GLU A 151 1.08 -2.51 2.27
CA GLU A 151 1.77 -3.55 3.02
C GLU A 151 2.86 -4.17 2.15
N ILE A 152 4.00 -4.51 2.76
CA ILE A 152 5.15 -5.05 2.06
C ILE A 152 5.37 -6.49 2.48
N TRP A 153 5.47 -7.38 1.51
CA TRP A 153 5.56 -8.82 1.70
C TRP A 153 6.81 -9.38 1.03
N CYS A 154 7.53 -10.26 1.74
CA CYS A 154 8.68 -10.99 1.23
C CYS A 154 8.25 -12.36 0.68
N PHE A 155 8.33 -12.52 -0.64
CA PHE A 155 7.96 -13.74 -1.37
C PHE A 155 9.14 -14.64 -1.71
N CYS A 156 10.36 -14.12 -1.69
CA CYS A 156 11.58 -14.92 -1.81
C CYS A 156 12.57 -14.45 -0.75
N PRO A 157 13.05 -15.33 0.14
CA PRO A 157 12.58 -16.71 0.35
C PRO A 157 11.11 -16.82 0.77
N SER A 158 10.47 -17.95 0.45
CA SER A 158 9.22 -18.43 1.07
C SER A 158 8.92 -19.86 0.58
N CYS A 159 7.82 -20.45 1.04
CA CYS A 159 7.24 -21.69 0.53
C CYS A 159 6.98 -21.67 -0.99
N PHE A 160 6.83 -20.48 -1.59
CA PHE A 160 6.66 -20.29 -3.04
C PHE A 160 7.98 -20.17 -3.80
N ALA A 161 9.08 -19.88 -3.10
CA ALA A 161 10.42 -19.74 -3.66
C ALA A 161 11.50 -20.22 -2.66
N PRO A 162 11.59 -21.54 -2.44
CA PRO A 162 12.54 -22.10 -1.48
C PRO A 162 14.01 -21.92 -1.90
N GLN A 163 14.29 -21.85 -3.21
CA GLN A 163 15.63 -21.65 -3.74
C GLN A 163 15.95 -20.16 -3.85
N GLN A 164 16.63 -19.64 -2.82
CA GLN A 164 17.08 -18.25 -2.77
C GLN A 164 18.23 -17.97 -3.75
N HIS A 165 19.16 -18.92 -3.89
CA HIS A 165 20.27 -18.80 -4.81
C HIS A 165 19.83 -19.18 -6.22
N LEU A 166 19.91 -18.22 -7.13
CA LEU A 166 19.55 -18.37 -8.52
C LEU A 166 20.79 -18.37 -9.38
N GLU A 167 20.83 -19.32 -10.31
CA GLU A 167 21.75 -19.26 -11.44
C GLU A 167 21.35 -18.12 -12.38
N ASN A 168 22.23 -17.77 -13.32
CA ASN A 168 21.88 -16.76 -14.31
C ASN A 168 20.71 -17.19 -15.20
N GLY A 169 20.00 -16.18 -15.73
CA GLY A 169 18.84 -16.36 -16.60
C GLY A 169 17.53 -16.09 -15.87
N LYS A 170 16.47 -16.72 -16.39
CA LYS A 170 15.10 -16.49 -15.94
C LYS A 170 14.74 -17.40 -14.78
N THR A 171 14.15 -16.82 -13.75
CA THR A 171 13.40 -17.55 -12.73
C THR A 171 11.95 -17.09 -12.73
N SER A 172 11.05 -17.99 -12.38
CA SER A 172 9.63 -17.68 -12.20
C SER A 172 9.20 -18.06 -10.79
N LEU A 173 8.39 -17.21 -10.19
CA LEU A 173 7.72 -17.45 -8.92
C LEU A 173 6.21 -17.58 -9.18
N PRO A 174 5.55 -18.59 -8.60
CA PRO A 174 6.12 -19.62 -7.73
C PRO A 174 7.10 -20.57 -8.45
N GLN A 175 8.10 -21.10 -7.74
CA GLN A 175 9.09 -22.04 -8.27
C GLN A 175 8.48 -23.43 -8.49
N GLU A 176 9.10 -24.30 -9.31
CA GLU A 176 8.54 -25.60 -9.75
C GLU A 176 8.09 -26.55 -8.59
N ASN A 177 8.69 -26.41 -7.41
CA ASN A 177 8.37 -27.23 -6.23
C ASN A 177 7.48 -26.51 -5.18
N SER A 178 6.91 -25.36 -5.53
CA SER A 178 5.97 -24.60 -4.69
C SER A 178 4.63 -25.34 -4.53
N PRO A 179 3.90 -25.13 -3.42
CA PRO A 179 2.55 -25.68 -3.23
C PRO A 179 1.52 -25.17 -4.26
N ILE A 180 1.78 -24.03 -4.90
CA ILE A 180 0.96 -23.44 -5.96
C ILE A 180 1.79 -23.18 -7.22
N ALA A 181 1.16 -23.23 -8.39
CA ALA A 181 1.81 -22.96 -9.68
C ALA A 181 1.71 -21.51 -10.14
N SER A 182 0.79 -20.73 -9.56
CA SER A 182 0.53 -19.33 -9.89
C SER A 182 -0.16 -18.64 -8.72
N PHE A 183 0.03 -17.33 -8.60
CA PHE A 183 -0.64 -16.50 -7.60
C PHE A 183 -1.98 -16.00 -8.13
N PRO A 184 -3.08 -16.16 -7.40
CA PRO A 184 -4.32 -15.48 -7.73
C PRO A 184 -4.18 -13.97 -7.45
N ILE A 185 -4.68 -13.13 -8.35
CA ILE A 185 -4.86 -11.70 -8.10
C ILE A 185 -6.14 -11.53 -7.28
N GLU A 186 -5.97 -11.06 -6.05
CA GLU A 186 -7.04 -10.83 -5.08
C GLU A 186 -6.87 -9.43 -4.46
N GLY A 187 -7.86 -8.99 -3.67
CA GLY A 187 -7.82 -7.68 -3.02
C GLY A 187 -8.52 -6.57 -3.82
N GLU A 188 -8.09 -5.33 -3.61
CA GLU A 188 -8.70 -4.12 -4.18
C GLU A 188 -7.91 -3.62 -5.39
N PRO A 189 -8.57 -3.03 -6.42
CA PRO A 189 -7.90 -2.39 -7.54
C PRO A 189 -6.95 -1.27 -7.09
N GLY A 190 -5.79 -1.16 -7.73
CA GLY A 190 -4.78 -0.18 -7.37
C GLY A 190 -3.43 -0.43 -8.03
N GLN A 191 -2.42 0.33 -7.60
CA GLN A 191 -1.05 0.11 -8.03
C GLN A 191 -0.33 -0.79 -7.04
N GLU A 192 0.37 -1.78 -7.55
CA GLU A 192 1.27 -2.66 -6.79
C GLU A 192 2.68 -2.55 -7.35
N GLN A 193 3.66 -2.83 -6.50
CA GLN A 193 5.07 -2.72 -6.86
C GLN A 193 5.81 -3.98 -6.47
N ILE A 194 6.75 -4.39 -7.32
CA ILE A 194 7.63 -5.53 -7.06
C ILE A 194 9.06 -5.03 -7.06
N LEU A 195 9.82 -5.45 -6.06
CA LEU A 195 11.23 -5.16 -5.93
C LEU A 195 12.00 -6.48 -5.86
N ALA A 196 13.00 -6.64 -6.71
CA ALA A 196 13.97 -7.73 -6.65
C ALA A 196 15.32 -7.17 -6.19
N VAL A 197 15.85 -7.70 -5.10
CA VAL A 197 17.21 -7.44 -4.62
C VAL A 197 18.03 -8.71 -4.85
N VAL A 198 19.10 -8.60 -5.64
CA VAL A 198 20.06 -9.69 -5.86
C VAL A 198 21.38 -9.32 -5.24
N THR A 199 21.92 -10.25 -4.47
CA THR A 199 23.23 -10.11 -3.82
C THR A 199 24.09 -11.31 -4.11
N LYS A 200 25.41 -11.12 -4.13
CA LYS A 200 26.37 -12.21 -4.40
C LYS A 200 26.44 -13.22 -3.26
N ASP A 201 26.42 -12.71 -2.04
CA ASP A 201 26.53 -13.49 -0.81
C ASP A 201 25.18 -13.67 -0.14
N LEU A 202 25.02 -14.75 0.63
CA LEU A 202 23.79 -15.02 1.37
C LEU A 202 23.44 -13.83 2.30
N PRO A 203 22.21 -13.30 2.26
CA PRO A 203 21.81 -12.21 3.13
C PRO A 203 21.93 -12.58 4.61
N THR A 204 22.52 -11.68 5.40
CA THR A 204 22.73 -11.86 6.85
C THR A 204 21.55 -11.39 7.70
N LEU A 205 20.37 -11.30 7.09
CA LEU A 205 19.13 -10.81 7.69
C LEU A 205 18.45 -11.96 8.46
N ASN A 206 18.50 -11.91 9.79
CA ASN A 206 18.05 -13.00 10.66
C ASN A 206 16.53 -13.22 10.67
N TRP A 207 15.76 -12.23 10.21
CA TRP A 207 14.31 -12.31 10.12
C TRP A 207 13.82 -12.91 8.80
N LEU A 208 14.72 -13.20 7.84
CA LEU A 208 14.28 -13.79 6.57
C LEU A 208 13.59 -15.13 6.81
N PRO A 209 12.41 -15.34 6.17
CA PRO A 209 11.74 -16.63 6.25
C PRO A 209 12.62 -17.73 5.65
N GLN A 210 12.45 -18.95 6.14
CA GLN A 210 13.08 -20.12 5.53
C GLN A 210 12.28 -20.54 4.30
N GLY A 211 12.88 -21.33 3.40
CA GLY A 211 12.24 -21.74 2.14
C GLY A 211 10.94 -22.55 2.29
N SER A 212 10.58 -23.01 3.49
CA SER A 212 9.31 -23.67 3.78
C SER A 212 8.26 -22.76 4.42
N ASP A 213 8.65 -21.57 4.86
CA ASP A 213 7.81 -20.67 5.63
C ASP A 213 6.91 -19.84 4.71
N GLU A 214 5.75 -19.40 5.21
CA GLU A 214 4.88 -18.46 4.49
C GLU A 214 5.58 -17.12 4.22
N PRO A 215 5.14 -16.35 3.21
CA PRO A 215 5.63 -14.99 3.00
C PRO A 215 5.56 -14.15 4.27
N LEU A 216 6.59 -13.36 4.51
CA LEU A 216 6.70 -12.50 5.69
C LEU A 216 6.28 -11.08 5.37
N GLN A 217 5.34 -10.52 6.13
CA GLN A 217 5.06 -9.08 6.11
C GLN A 217 6.22 -8.32 6.77
N LEU A 218 6.77 -7.34 6.07
CA LEU A 218 7.90 -6.53 6.55
C LEU A 218 7.39 -5.30 7.31
N ASP A 219 8.00 -5.07 8.47
CA ASP A 219 7.81 -3.87 9.25
C ASP A 219 8.93 -2.83 9.01
N GLU A 220 8.85 -1.71 9.73
CA GLU A 220 9.83 -0.62 9.66
C GLU A 220 11.27 -1.09 10.00
N ASN A 221 11.42 -2.03 10.93
CA ASN A 221 12.73 -2.53 11.34
C ASN A 221 13.32 -3.42 10.25
N SER A 222 12.53 -4.36 9.71
CA SER A 222 12.98 -5.25 8.63
C SER A 222 13.41 -4.45 7.39
N LEU A 223 12.65 -3.42 7.00
CA LEU A 223 13.02 -2.55 5.88
C LEU A 223 14.29 -1.74 6.16
N THR A 224 14.44 -1.22 7.37
CA THR A 224 15.66 -0.49 7.77
C THR A 224 16.89 -1.39 7.69
N GLU A 225 16.80 -2.60 8.24
CA GLU A 225 17.89 -3.59 8.17
C GLU A 225 18.21 -3.99 6.73
N LEU A 226 17.20 -4.16 5.88
CA LEU A 226 17.40 -4.47 4.46
C LEU A 226 18.14 -3.35 3.73
N ILE A 227 17.75 -2.09 3.93
CA ILE A 227 18.43 -0.93 3.33
C ILE A 227 19.87 -0.85 3.79
N GLU A 228 20.13 -1.05 5.08
CA GLU A 228 21.49 -1.08 5.62
C GLU A 228 22.32 -2.23 5.04
N TYR A 229 21.72 -3.41 4.90
CA TYR A 229 22.37 -4.58 4.32
C TYR A 229 22.76 -4.33 2.86
N VAL A 230 21.83 -3.85 2.03
CA VAL A 230 22.11 -3.51 0.62
C VAL A 230 23.19 -2.43 0.54
N GLY A 231 23.13 -1.41 1.40
CA GLY A 231 24.15 -0.36 1.45
C GLY A 231 25.56 -0.83 1.86
N LYS A 232 25.69 -2.00 2.50
CA LYS A 232 26.97 -2.62 2.88
C LYS A 232 27.49 -3.62 1.83
N CYS A 233 26.67 -4.02 0.87
CA CYS A 233 27.06 -4.98 -0.17
C CYS A 233 27.98 -4.33 -1.20
N GLU A 234 29.09 -4.99 -1.54
CA GLU A 234 30.02 -4.52 -2.59
C GLU A 234 29.44 -4.72 -4.00
N GLU A 235 28.72 -5.83 -4.21
CA GLU A 235 28.09 -6.21 -5.47
C GLU A 235 26.62 -6.58 -5.22
N TYR A 236 25.71 -5.71 -5.66
CA TYR A 236 24.27 -5.95 -5.60
C TYR A 236 23.55 -5.40 -6.83
N GLN A 237 22.34 -5.90 -7.07
CA GLN A 237 21.42 -5.38 -8.07
C GLN A 237 20.05 -5.19 -7.43
N VAL A 238 19.49 -3.99 -7.52
CA VAL A 238 18.09 -3.72 -7.14
C VAL A 238 17.32 -3.36 -8.39
N LEU A 239 16.28 -4.13 -8.68
CA LEU A 239 15.34 -3.91 -9.77
C LEU A 239 13.96 -3.70 -9.19
N TYR A 240 13.16 -2.84 -9.81
CA TYR A 240 11.75 -2.75 -9.47
C TYR A 240 10.89 -2.58 -10.72
N THR A 241 9.62 -2.94 -10.58
CA THR A 241 8.58 -2.65 -11.56
C THR A 241 7.24 -2.46 -10.86
N ASP A 242 6.33 -1.77 -11.53
CA ASP A 242 4.96 -1.54 -11.07
C ASP A 242 3.94 -2.14 -12.05
N TYR A 243 2.77 -2.47 -11.51
CA TYR A 243 1.64 -2.93 -12.28
C TYR A 243 0.33 -2.52 -11.61
N THR A 244 -0.73 -2.45 -12.42
CA THR A 244 -2.05 -2.03 -11.96
C THR A 244 -3.00 -3.22 -11.85
N VAL A 245 -3.59 -3.41 -10.67
CA VAL A 245 -4.72 -4.29 -10.45
C VAL A 245 -6.00 -3.55 -10.81
N ILE A 246 -6.84 -4.18 -11.65
CA ILE A 246 -8.12 -3.66 -12.12
C ILE A 246 -9.25 -4.67 -11.85
N ASP A 247 -10.49 -4.19 -11.84
CA ASP A 247 -11.70 -5.03 -11.78
C ASP A 247 -11.91 -5.90 -13.04
#